data_AF-A0ABD0NPM4-F1
#
_entry.id   AF-A0ABD0NPM4-F1
#
_cell.length_a   1.000
_cell.length_b   1.000
_cell.length_c   1.000
_cell.angle_alpha   90.00
_cell.angle_beta   90.00
_cell.angle_gamma   90.00
#
_symmetry.space_group_name_H-M   'P 1'
#
loop_
_entity.id
_entity.type
_entity.pdbx_description
1 polymer ?
#
loop_
_entity_poly.entity_id
_entity_poly.type
_entity_poly.pdbx_seq_one_letter_code
_entity_poly.pdbx_strand_id
1 'polypeptide(L)' 'ADIPNRFEMKLHRNNILEESYRRIILKARLWIEFESEKGLDYGGVAREWFFLLSKEMFNPYYGLFEYSAT' A
#
# COMPACT_ATOMS: atom_id res chain seq x y z
N ALA A 1 15.07 -9.93 18.41
CA ALA A 1 15.11 -8.88 17.37
C ALA A 1 13.95 -7.96 17.67
N ASP A 2 14.25 -6.71 18.01
CA ASP A 2 13.25 -5.73 18.43
C ASP A 2 12.47 -5.28 17.18
N ILE A 3 11.35 -5.95 16.89
CA ILE A 3 10.49 -5.56 15.77
C ILE A 3 9.78 -4.30 16.23
N PRO A 4 10.02 -3.14 15.62
CA PRO A 4 9.39 -1.89 16.06
C PRO A 4 7.87 -2.05 16.05
N ASN A 5 7.24 -1.71 17.18
CA ASN A 5 5.80 -1.87 17.41
C ASN A 5 4.93 -1.01 16.46
N ARG A 6 5.55 -0.06 15.75
CA ARG A 6 4.91 0.80 14.75
C ARG A 6 5.86 1.02 13.57
N PHE A 7 5.39 0.63 12.38
CA PHE A 7 6.07 0.91 11.13
C PHE A 7 5.22 1.91 10.32
N GLU A 8 5.64 3.18 10.28
CA GLU A 8 4.94 4.26 9.60
C GLU A 8 5.35 4.33 8.13
N MET A 9 4.38 4.36 7.23
CA MET A 9 4.57 4.43 5.78
C MET A 9 3.90 5.68 5.24
N LYS A 10 4.73 6.62 4.78
CA LYS A 10 4.32 7.78 4.00
C LYS A 10 4.42 7.45 2.52
N LEU A 11 3.33 7.66 1.80
CA LEU A 11 3.19 7.23 0.42
C LEU A 11 2.61 8.36 -0.44
N HIS A 12 3.07 8.43 -1.68
CA HIS A 12 2.42 9.22 -2.72
C HIS A 12 1.39 8.37 -3.47
N ARG A 13 0.20 8.95 -3.71
CA ARG A 13 -0.87 8.28 -4.47
C ARG A 13 -0.44 7.85 -5.88
N ASN A 14 0.41 8.65 -6.53
CA ASN A 14 0.83 8.40 -7.90
C ASN A 14 1.78 7.20 -8.03
N ASN A 15 2.51 6.84 -6.96
CA ASN A 15 3.55 5.80 -6.97
C ASN A 15 3.27 4.71 -5.92
N ILE A 16 1.99 4.50 -5.59
CA ILE A 16 1.58 3.66 -4.46
C ILE A 16 2.13 2.23 -4.55
N LEU A 17 2.23 1.65 -5.76
CA LEU A 17 2.71 0.28 -5.96
C LEU A 17 4.20 0.14 -5.64
N GLU A 18 5.05 0.96 -6.28
CA GLU A 18 6.50 0.91 -6.11
C GLU A 18 6.90 1.20 -4.67
N GLU A 19 6.31 2.23 -4.07
CA GLU A 19 6.63 2.63 -2.71
C GLU A 19 6.14 1.61 -1.69
N SER A 20 4.92 1.06 -1.86
CA SER A 20 4.41 0.03 -0.97
C SER A 20 5.24 -1.25 -1.04
N TYR A 21 5.61 -1.70 -2.25
CA TYR A 21 6.39 -2.93 -2.44
C TYR A 21 7.72 -2.92 -1.68
N ARG A 22 8.45 -1.81 -1.72
CA ARG A 22 9.74 -1.67 -1.01
C ARG A 22 9.61 -1.74 0.52
N ARG A 23 8.45 -1.40 1.07
CA ARG A 23 8.21 -1.31 2.52
C ARG A 23 7.44 -2.51 3.11
N ILE A 24 6.58 -3.17 2.34
CA ILE A 24 5.73 -4.31 2.77
C ILE A 24 6.54 -5.58 3.11
N ILE A 25 7.78 -5.72 2.61
CA ILE A 25 8.62 -6.91 2.88
C ILE A 25 8.89 -7.14 4.38
N LEU A 26 8.55 -6.17 5.24
CA LEU A 26 8.68 -6.24 6.69
C LEU A 26 7.37 -6.75 7.35
N LYS A 27 7.44 -7.88 8.08
CA LYS A 27 6.34 -8.51 8.84
C LYS A 27 5.92 -7.71 10.09
N ALA A 28 5.73 -6.40 9.99
CA ALA A 28 5.33 -5.52 11.10
C ALA A 28 3.94 -4.93 10.88
N ARG A 29 3.31 -4.43 11.97
CA ARG A 29 2.02 -3.74 11.89
C ARG A 29 2.19 -2.40 11.18
N LEU A 30 1.60 -2.29 9.99
CA LEU A 30 1.71 -1.12 9.12
C LEU A 30 0.80 0.02 9.60
N TRP A 31 1.34 1.23 9.62
CA TRP A 31 0.62 2.48 9.84
C TRP A 31 0.73 3.31 8.57
N ILE A 32 -0.38 3.47 7.85
CA ILE A 32 -0.39 4.12 6.54
C ILE A 32 -0.83 5.58 6.68
N GLU A 33 -0.10 6.50 6.04
CA GLU A 33 -0.45 7.91 5.90
C GLU A 33 -0.17 8.36 4.46
N PHE A 34 -1.12 9.05 3.84
CA PHE A 34 -0.90 9.66 2.52
C PHE A 34 -0.21 11.01 2.69
N GLU A 35 0.79 11.28 1.87
CA GLU A 35 1.50 12.55 1.95
C GLU A 35 0.58 13.74 1.66
N SER A 36 0.75 14.79 2.47
CA SER A 36 -0.06 16.02 2.39
C SER A 36 -1.56 15.84 2.67
N GLU A 37 -1.98 14.68 3.19
CA GLU A 37 -3.36 14.40 3.54
C GLU A 37 -3.49 14.13 5.05
N LYS A 38 -4.43 14.84 5.68
CA LYS A 38 -4.67 14.67 7.12
C LYS A 38 -5.61 13.48 7.31
N GLY A 39 -5.05 12.31 7.61
CA GLY A 39 -5.84 11.12 7.94
C GLY A 39 -6.57 11.30 9.27
N LEU A 40 -7.89 11.48 9.26
CA LEU A 40 -8.71 11.52 10.48
C LEU A 40 -8.86 10.13 11.11
N ASP A 41 -9.02 9.10 10.28
CA ASP A 41 -9.27 7.71 10.69
C ASP A 41 -8.25 6.74 10.11
N TYR A 42 -7.32 6.26 10.94
CA TYR A 42 -6.27 5.32 10.52
C TYR A 42 -6.81 4.01 9.90
N GLY A 43 -7.98 3.55 10.35
CA GLY A 43 -8.63 2.35 9.79
C GLY A 43 -9.22 2.58 8.41
N GLY A 44 -9.70 3.80 8.11
CA GLY A 44 -10.20 4.16 6.78
C GLY A 44 -9.05 4.24 5.77
N VAL A 45 -7.97 4.92 6.16
CA VAL A 45 -6.77 5.09 5.32
C VAL A 45 -6.14 3.74 4.95
N ALA A 46 -6.06 2.79 5.89
CA ALA A 46 -5.54 1.46 5.61
C ALA A 46 -6.39 0.69 4.58
N ARG A 47 -7.73 0.76 4.66
CA ARG A 47 -8.62 0.12 3.67
C ARG A 47 -8.49 0.77 2.29
N GLU A 48 -8.44 2.09 2.24
CA GLU A 48 -8.25 2.83 0.99
C GLU A 48 -6.92 2.47 0.34
N TRP A 49 -5.84 2.43 1.12
CA TRP A 49 -4.52 2.01 0.65
C TRP A 49 -4.54 0.60 0.06
N PHE A 50 -5.12 -0.40 0.75
CA PHE A 50 -5.23 -1.76 0.24
C PHE A 50 -6.02 -1.81 -1.08
N PHE A 51 -7.10 -1.05 -1.18
CA PHE A 51 -7.92 -0.97 -2.39
C PHE A 51 -7.12 -0.39 -3.57
N LEU A 52 -6.46 0.76 -3.38
CA LEU A 52 -5.66 1.41 -4.41
C LEU A 52 -4.47 0.54 -4.85
N LEU A 53 -3.78 -0.08 -3.88
CA LEU A 53 -2.68 -1.01 -4.15
C LEU A 53 -3.16 -2.20 -4.98
N SER A 54 -4.30 -2.81 -4.63
CA SER A 54 -4.82 -3.94 -5.41
C SER A 54 -5.14 -3.57 -6.86
N LYS A 55 -5.69 -2.38 -7.11
CA LYS A 55 -5.92 -1.88 -8.47
C LYS A 55 -4.64 -1.73 -9.26
N GLU A 56 -3.61 -1.14 -8.67
CA GLU A 56 -2.31 -1.00 -9.32
C GLU A 56 -1.62 -2.35 -9.56
N MET A 57 -1.75 -3.31 -8.64
CA MET A 57 -1.19 -4.66 -8.86
C MET A 57 -1.80 -5.36 -10.06
N PHE A 58 -3.11 -5.20 -10.29
CA PHE A 58 -3.81 -5.78 -11.43
C PHE A 58 -3.77 -4.92 -12.70
N ASN A 59 -2.98 -3.83 -12.70
CA ASN A 59 -2.84 -3.00 -13.88
C ASN A 59 -2.07 -3.76 -15.00
N PRO A 60 -2.69 -4.00 -16.18
CA PRO A 60 -2.06 -4.77 -17.26
C PRO A 60 -0.74 -4.18 -17.76
N TYR A 61 -0.53 -2.87 -17.60
CA TYR A 61 0.71 -2.20 -18.01
C TYR A 61 1.95 -2.74 -17.29
N TYR A 62 1.81 -3.31 -16.08
CA TYR A 62 2.93 -3.91 -15.35
C TYR A 62 3.20 -5.37 -15.74
N GLY A 63 2.31 -6.00 -16.53
CA GLY A 63 2.48 -7.40 -16.98
C GLY A 63 2.49 -8.44 -15.86
N LEU A 64 1.94 -8.12 -14.68
CA LEU A 64 2.00 -8.97 -13.49
C LEU A 64 0.90 -10.05 -13.45
N PHE A 65 -0.28 -9.76 -13.98
CA PHE A 65 -1.44 -10.65 -13.96
C PHE A 65 -2.21 -10.56 -15.28
N GLU A 66 -2.92 -11.64 -15.62
CA GLU A 66 -3.84 -11.71 -16.74
C GLU A 66 -5.23 -12.14 -16.26
N TYR A 67 -6.27 -11.69 -16.97
CA TYR A 67 -7.62 -12.19 -16.72
C TYR A 67 -7.68 -13.64 -17.17
N SER A 68 -8.19 -14.54 -16.31
CA SER A 68 -8.53 -15.88 -16.75
C SER A 68 -9.58 -15.77 -17.86
N ALA A 69 -9.35 -16.45 -18.98
CA ALA A 69 -10.34 -16.53 -20.05
C ALA A 69 -11.65 -17.15 -19.52
N THR A 70 -12.78 -16.57 -19.92
CA THR A 70 -14.13 -17.12 -19.70
C THR A 70 -14.45 -18.17 -20.75
#